data_AF-A0A8G1H969-F1
#
_entry.id   AF-A0A8G1H969-F1
#
_cell.length_a   1.000
_cell.length_b   1.000
_cell.length_c   1.000
_cell.angle_alpha   90.00
_cell.angle_beta   90.00
_cell.angle_gamma   90.00
#
_symmetry.space_group_name_H-M   'P 1'
#
loop_
_entity.id
_entity.type
_entity.pdbx_description
1 polymer ?
#
loop_
_entity_poly.entity_id
_entity_poly.type
_entity_poly.pdbx_seq_one_letter_code
_entity_poly.pdbx_strand_id
1 'polypeptide(L)'
;MSRITLPIPLLPASIRWAAVFVVAGLIFYASLVTVPETVVDETHPGIIPLSSWRHFVAYFVLACTVAYAIEPWEIPRWHKAISVVVVASVYGAGLEAGQMFVPHRTDFLIEDVITNTLGATGVLLWYGLHPRFQVQSYDEFIE
;
A
#
# COMPACT_ATOMS: atom_id res chain seq x y z
N MET A 1 -4.66 33.23 -8.21
CA MET A 1 -3.81 32.37 -7.35
C MET A 1 -3.18 31.31 -8.25
N SER A 2 -1.86 31.35 -8.46
CA SER A 2 -1.17 30.32 -9.22
C SER A 2 -1.31 28.98 -8.50
N ARG A 3 -1.80 27.94 -9.19
CA ARG A 3 -1.75 26.59 -8.64
C ARG A 3 -0.29 26.15 -8.73
N ILE A 4 0.35 25.91 -7.60
CA ILE A 4 1.67 25.27 -7.56
C ILE A 4 1.48 23.86 -8.13
N THR A 5 2.12 23.56 -9.25
CA THR A 5 2.16 22.24 -9.88
C THR A 5 3.53 21.63 -9.63
N LEU A 6 3.55 20.40 -9.11
CA LEU A 6 4.76 19.65 -8.80
C LEU A 6 4.96 18.61 -9.92
N PRO A 7 6.07 18.69 -10.69
CA PRO A 7 6.33 17.72 -11.74
C PRO A 7 6.67 16.37 -11.11
N ILE A 8 6.00 15.32 -11.57
CA ILE A 8 6.24 13.94 -11.11
C ILE A 8 6.64 13.11 -12.32
N PRO A 9 7.85 12.52 -12.33
CA PRO A 9 8.25 11.63 -13.42
C PRO A 9 7.41 10.36 -13.37
N LEU A 10 6.93 9.92 -14.53
CA LEU A 10 6.27 8.64 -14.73
C LEU A 10 7.28 7.63 -15.25
N LEU A 11 7.73 6.75 -14.35
CA LEU A 11 8.71 5.72 -14.68
C LEU A 11 8.15 4.68 -15.69
N PRO A 12 9.04 3.94 -16.39
CA PRO A 12 8.63 2.82 -17.23
C PRO A 12 7.70 1.83 -16.50
N ALA A 13 6.74 1.25 -17.23
CA ALA A 13 5.75 0.36 -16.64
C ALA A 13 6.37 -0.81 -15.85
N SER A 14 7.49 -1.36 -16.34
CA SER A 14 8.23 -2.42 -15.67
C SER A 14 8.70 -2.02 -14.27
N ILE A 15 9.25 -0.82 -14.11
CA ILE A 15 9.73 -0.32 -12.80
C ILE A 15 8.57 -0.09 -11.84
N ARG A 16 7.47 0.49 -12.35
CA ARG A 16 6.28 0.76 -11.52
C ARG A 16 5.65 -0.52 -10.98
N TRP A 17 5.48 -1.53 -11.84
CA TRP A 17 4.97 -2.83 -11.41
C TRP A 17 5.98 -3.63 -10.58
N ALA A 18 7.29 -3.53 -10.86
CA ALA A 18 8.31 -4.12 -10.01
C ALA A 18 8.23 -3.59 -8.57
N ALA A 19 8.02 -2.28 -8.38
CA ALA A 19 7.82 -1.70 -7.05
C ALA A 19 6.61 -2.30 -6.33
N VAL A 20 5.47 -2.49 -7.03
CA VAL A 20 4.28 -3.15 -6.47
C VAL A 20 4.61 -4.57 -6.03
N PHE A 21 5.25 -5.37 -6.89
CA PHE A 21 5.60 -6.76 -6.56
C PHE A 21 6.62 -6.88 -5.43
N VAL A 22 7.59 -5.97 -5.36
CA VAL A 22 8.57 -5.92 -4.26
C VAL A 22 7.86 -5.62 -2.94
N VAL A 23 7.02 -4.58 -2.89
CA VAL A 23 6.28 -4.24 -1.66
C VAL A 23 5.33 -5.37 -1.27
N ALA A 24 4.54 -5.89 -2.21
CA ALA A 24 3.64 -7.01 -1.94
C ALA A 24 4.41 -8.25 -1.45
N GLY A 25 5.53 -8.58 -2.08
CA GLY A 25 6.39 -9.70 -1.70
C GLY A 25 7.01 -9.55 -0.31
N LEU A 26 7.43 -8.33 0.07
CA LEU A 26 7.90 -8.05 1.43
C LEU A 26 6.81 -8.23 2.46
N ILE A 27 5.58 -7.76 2.18
CA ILE A 27 4.42 -7.98 3.06
C ILE A 27 4.14 -9.47 3.18
N PHE A 28 4.06 -10.20 2.06
CA PHE A 28 3.85 -11.65 2.05
C PHE A 28 4.88 -12.38 2.90
N TYR A 29 6.17 -12.08 2.69
CA TYR A 29 7.27 -12.72 3.39
C TYR A 29 7.19 -12.45 4.91
N ALA A 30 6.92 -11.21 5.30
CA ALA A 30 6.73 -10.85 6.70
C ALA A 30 5.49 -11.52 7.32
N SER A 31 4.39 -11.62 6.58
CA SER A 31 3.13 -12.19 7.06
C SER A 31 3.16 -13.71 7.21
N LEU A 32 3.75 -14.44 6.25
CA LEU A 32 3.62 -15.91 6.16
C LEU A 32 4.91 -16.68 6.40
N VAL A 33 6.08 -16.09 6.20
CA VAL A 33 7.37 -16.81 6.27
C VAL A 33 8.08 -16.55 7.59
N THR A 34 8.12 -15.29 8.04
CA THR A 34 8.74 -14.98 9.33
C THR A 34 7.81 -15.38 10.47
N VAL A 35 8.34 -15.92 11.56
CA VAL A 35 7.62 -16.07 12.85
C VAL A 35 8.08 -14.91 13.73
N PRO A 36 7.18 -14.17 14.41
CA PRO A 36 7.59 -13.02 15.20
C PRO A 36 8.21 -13.54 16.49
N GLU A 37 9.53 -13.73 16.47
CA GLU A 37 10.34 -13.75 17.68
C GLU A 37 11.22 -12.50 17.64
N THR A 38 10.60 -11.34 17.83
CA THR A 38 11.37 -10.10 17.99
C THR A 38 10.90 -9.35 19.21
N VAL A 39 11.86 -8.89 20.02
CA VAL A 39 11.73 -7.95 21.15
C VAL A 39 10.91 -6.68 20.82
N VAL A 40 10.67 -6.43 19.53
CA VAL A 40 9.85 -5.33 19.01
C VAL A 40 8.35 -5.60 19.19
N ASP A 41 7.89 -6.86 19.17
CA ASP A 41 6.48 -7.19 19.43
C ASP A 41 6.11 -7.14 20.93
N GLU A 42 7.09 -7.14 21.84
CA GLU A 42 6.88 -6.90 23.29
C GLU A 42 6.84 -5.40 23.65
N THR A 43 7.34 -4.53 22.77
CA THR A 43 7.18 -3.09 22.91
C THR A 43 5.76 -2.69 22.47
N HIS A 44 4.95 -2.29 23.45
CA HIS A 44 3.66 -1.63 23.23
C HIS A 44 3.82 -0.09 23.31
N PRO A 45 4.18 0.61 22.22
CA PRO A 45 4.21 2.06 22.22
C PRO A 45 2.78 2.62 22.32
N GLY A 46 2.30 2.87 23.54
CA GLY A 46 1.07 3.62 23.78
C GLY A 46 -0.21 3.06 23.13
N ILE A 47 -1.14 3.96 22.78
CA ILE A 47 -2.58 3.72 22.52
C ILE A 47 -2.86 2.74 21.36
N ILE A 48 -1.92 2.53 20.43
CA ILE A 48 -2.11 1.68 19.24
C ILE A 48 -1.04 0.56 19.24
N PRO A 49 -1.44 -0.71 19.14
CA PRO A 49 -0.49 -1.82 19.04
C PRO A 49 0.47 -1.65 17.86
N LEU A 50 1.74 -2.02 18.06
CA LEU A 50 2.75 -1.90 17.02
C LEU A 50 2.43 -2.77 15.79
N SER A 51 1.80 -3.92 16.00
CA SER A 51 1.25 -4.77 14.94
C SER A 51 0.29 -4.00 14.04
N SER A 52 -0.70 -3.32 14.62
CA SER A 52 -1.66 -2.48 13.87
C SER A 52 -0.93 -1.39 13.08
N TRP A 53 0.16 -0.84 13.63
CA TRP A 53 0.92 0.19 12.94
C TRP A 53 1.69 -0.32 11.73
N ARG A 54 2.29 -1.51 11.85
CA ARG A 54 2.93 -2.22 10.74
C ARG A 54 1.93 -2.51 9.62
N HIS A 55 0.74 -3.01 9.96
CA HIS A 55 -0.34 -3.27 9.01
C HIS A 55 -0.75 -1.98 8.29
N PHE A 56 -1.10 -0.93 9.04
CA PHE A 56 -1.52 0.34 8.44
C PHE A 56 -0.49 0.90 7.45
N VAL A 57 0.79 0.99 7.86
CA VAL A 57 1.85 1.54 7.01
C VAL A 57 2.12 0.66 5.79
N ALA A 58 2.16 -0.67 5.97
CA ALA A 58 2.40 -1.60 4.87
C ALA A 58 1.34 -1.46 3.76
N TYR A 59 0.05 -1.42 4.12
CA TYR A 59 -1.02 -1.32 3.14
C TYR A 59 -1.18 0.09 2.57
N PHE A 60 -0.80 1.14 3.31
CA PHE A 60 -0.67 2.49 2.76
C PHE A 60 0.40 2.56 1.67
N VAL A 61 1.58 1.98 1.92
CA VAL A 61 2.68 1.93 0.94
C VAL A 61 2.29 1.09 -0.28
N LEU A 62 1.70 -0.09 -0.06
CA LEU A 62 1.18 -0.93 -1.14
C LEU A 62 0.17 -0.14 -2.01
N ALA A 63 -0.80 0.50 -1.38
CA ALA A 63 -1.80 1.31 -2.10
C ALA A 63 -1.16 2.45 -2.91
N CYS A 64 -0.17 3.16 -2.35
CA CYS A 64 0.58 4.19 -3.09
C CYS A 64 1.31 3.62 -4.31
N THR A 65 1.98 2.46 -4.17
CA THR A 65 2.67 1.82 -5.32
C THR A 65 1.70 1.39 -6.41
N VAL A 66 0.54 0.82 -6.05
CA VAL A 66 -0.49 0.43 -7.02
C VAL A 66 -1.08 1.66 -7.70
N ALA A 67 -1.38 2.72 -6.94
CA ALA A 67 -1.89 3.98 -7.49
C ALA A 67 -0.94 4.58 -8.54
N TYR A 68 0.36 4.59 -8.25
CA TYR A 68 1.37 5.05 -9.19
C TYR A 68 1.52 4.12 -10.42
N ALA A 69 1.37 2.80 -10.24
CA ALA A 69 1.41 1.84 -11.34
C ALA A 69 0.22 1.97 -12.31
N ILE A 70 -0.97 2.32 -11.81
CA ILE A 70 -2.17 2.53 -12.64
C ILE A 70 -2.37 3.98 -13.08
N GLU A 71 -1.46 4.89 -12.70
CA GLU A 71 -1.55 6.31 -13.02
C GLU A 71 -1.83 6.60 -14.52
N PRO A 72 -1.24 5.89 -15.49
CA PRO A 72 -1.49 6.14 -16.92
C PRO A 72 -2.84 5.65 -17.43
N TRP A 73 -3.60 4.88 -16.65
CA TRP A 73 -4.88 4.35 -17.12
C TRP A 73 -5.90 5.47 -17.31
N GLU A 74 -6.62 5.46 -18.43
CA GLU A 74 -7.63 6.45 -18.79
C GLU A 74 -8.99 6.17 -18.12
N ILE A 75 -8.98 6.04 -16.79
CA ILE A 75 -10.19 5.84 -15.99
C ILE A 75 -10.39 6.98 -14.99
N PRO A 76 -11.64 7.28 -14.57
CA PRO A 76 -11.89 8.37 -13.64
C PRO A 76 -11.16 8.16 -12.31
N ARG A 77 -10.64 9.24 -11.72
CA ARG A 77 -9.83 9.20 -10.48
C ARG A 77 -10.48 8.42 -9.34
N TRP A 78 -11.79 8.56 -9.18
CA TRP A 78 -12.52 7.87 -8.11
C TRP A 78 -12.57 6.35 -8.35
N HIS A 79 -12.65 5.89 -9.61
CA HIS A 79 -12.52 4.47 -9.93
C HIS A 79 -11.13 3.97 -9.59
N LYS A 80 -10.06 4.72 -9.93
CA LYS A 80 -8.68 4.35 -9.53
C LYS A 80 -8.56 4.21 -8.01
N ALA A 81 -9.08 5.17 -7.26
CA ALA A 81 -9.06 5.13 -5.80
C ALA A 81 -9.76 3.88 -5.25
N ILE A 82 -10.99 3.60 -5.72
CA ILE A 82 -11.73 2.40 -5.30
C ILE A 82 -10.98 1.13 -5.69
N SER A 83 -10.49 1.03 -6.93
CA SER A 83 -9.75 -0.15 -7.39
C SER A 83 -8.50 -0.41 -6.55
N VAL A 84 -7.74 0.63 -6.21
CA VAL A 84 -6.54 0.49 -5.36
C VAL A 84 -6.92 -0.01 -3.97
N VAL A 85 -7.92 0.59 -3.32
CA VAL A 85 -8.36 0.19 -1.99
C VAL A 85 -8.85 -1.26 -2.00
N VAL A 86 -9.69 -1.62 -2.98
CA VAL A 86 -10.21 -2.99 -3.13
C VAL A 86 -9.07 -3.98 -3.34
N VAL A 87 -8.13 -3.71 -4.24
CA VAL A 87 -7.01 -4.62 -4.52
C VAL A 87 -6.14 -4.82 -3.28
N ALA A 88 -5.77 -3.73 -2.59
CA ALA A 88 -4.95 -3.81 -1.38
C ALA A 88 -5.68 -4.53 -0.23
N SER A 89 -6.97 -4.25 -0.02
CA SER A 89 -7.79 -4.92 1.00
C SER A 89 -7.99 -6.40 0.72
N VAL A 90 -8.27 -6.79 -0.54
CA VAL A 90 -8.42 -8.19 -0.93
C VAL A 90 -7.10 -8.94 -0.78
N TYR A 91 -5.99 -8.31 -1.19
CA TYR A 91 -4.67 -8.88 -0.98
C TYR A 91 -4.41 -9.15 0.52
N GLY A 92 -4.73 -8.17 1.38
CA GLY A 92 -4.51 -8.34 2.81
C GLY A 92 -5.40 -9.34 3.49
N ALA A 93 -6.69 -9.34 3.17
CA ALA A 93 -7.60 -10.39 3.65
C ALA A 93 -7.15 -11.79 3.22
N GLY A 94 -6.58 -11.91 2.01
CA GLY A 94 -5.96 -13.16 1.54
C GLY A 94 -4.75 -13.58 2.36
N LEU A 95 -3.91 -12.63 2.81
CA LEU A 95 -2.78 -12.93 3.69
C LEU A 95 -3.22 -13.34 5.10
N GLU A 96 -4.20 -12.63 5.69
CA GLU A 96 -4.79 -13.01 6.98
C GLU A 96 -5.39 -14.43 6.91
N ALA A 97 -6.10 -14.74 5.81
CA ALA A 97 -6.62 -16.08 5.57
C ALA A 97 -5.49 -17.10 5.35
N GLY A 98 -4.37 -16.72 4.75
CA GLY A 98 -3.19 -17.57 4.62
C GLY A 98 -2.53 -17.91 5.95
N GLN A 99 -2.53 -16.97 6.91
CA GLN A 99 -1.91 -17.14 8.22
C GLN A 99 -2.57 -18.25 9.05
N MET A 100 -3.86 -18.53 8.83
CA MET A 100 -4.55 -19.65 9.49
C MET A 100 -3.91 -21.02 9.22
N PHE A 101 -3.15 -21.13 8.13
CA PHE A 101 -2.46 -22.36 7.73
C PHE A 101 -0.99 -22.40 8.19
N VAL A 102 -0.49 -21.35 8.83
CA VAL A 102 0.89 -21.25 9.31
C VAL A 102 0.94 -21.72 10.78
N PRO A 103 1.67 -22.81 11.11
CA PRO A 103 1.81 -23.25 12.49
C PRO A 103 2.39 -22.14 13.37
N HIS A 104 1.82 -21.96 14.57
CA HIS A 104 2.23 -20.93 15.55
C HIS A 104 1.89 -19.47 15.15
N ARG A 105 0.99 -19.25 14.19
CA ARG A 105 0.37 -17.95 13.91
C ARG A 105 -1.08 -17.90 14.41
N THR A 106 -1.55 -16.68 14.66
CA THR A 106 -2.90 -16.39 15.16
C THR A 106 -3.97 -16.73 14.12
N ASP A 107 -5.19 -17.01 14.58
CA ASP A 107 -6.38 -17.16 13.73
C ASP A 107 -6.67 -15.88 12.94
N PHE A 108 -7.50 -15.98 11.89
CA PHE A 108 -7.94 -14.85 11.07
C PHE A 108 -8.50 -13.71 11.94
N LEU A 109 -7.79 -12.58 11.99
CA LEU A 109 -8.19 -11.41 12.76
C LEU A 109 -8.91 -10.39 11.88
N ILE A 110 -10.20 -10.17 12.16
CA ILE A 110 -10.99 -9.13 11.50
C ILE A 110 -10.38 -7.74 11.72
N GLU A 111 -9.78 -7.53 12.90
CA GLU A 111 -9.09 -6.27 13.23
C GLU A 111 -7.98 -5.96 12.23
N ASP A 112 -7.15 -6.94 11.89
CA ASP A 112 -6.05 -6.75 10.94
C ASP A 112 -6.57 -6.46 9.52
N VAL A 113 -7.66 -7.11 9.09
CA VAL A 113 -8.32 -6.78 7.81
C VAL A 113 -8.82 -5.33 7.79
N ILE A 114 -9.41 -4.86 8.90
CA ILE A 114 -9.86 -3.47 9.04
C ILE A 114 -8.64 -2.54 8.98
N THR A 115 -7.57 -2.83 9.72
CA THR A 115 -6.36 -2.00 9.75
C THR A 115 -5.66 -1.95 8.39
N ASN A 116 -5.57 -3.08 7.68
CA ASN A 116 -5.06 -3.16 6.31
C ASN A 116 -5.89 -2.27 5.38
N THR A 117 -7.22 -2.35 5.47
CA THR A 117 -8.14 -1.55 4.68
C THR A 117 -8.01 -0.05 5.00
N LEU A 118 -7.94 0.32 6.27
CA LEU A 118 -7.72 1.71 6.70
C LEU A 118 -6.39 2.25 6.16
N GLY A 119 -5.31 1.47 6.24
CA GLY A 119 -4.02 1.80 5.63
C GLY A 119 -4.14 2.06 4.14
N ALA A 120 -4.82 1.17 3.41
CA ALA A 120 -5.05 1.33 1.97
C ALA A 120 -5.84 2.60 1.62
N THR A 121 -6.81 3.01 2.45
CA THR A 121 -7.55 4.27 2.23
C THR A 121 -6.67 5.52 2.29
N GLY A 122 -5.46 5.44 2.85
CA GLY A 122 -4.50 6.55 2.81
C GLY A 122 -4.15 6.99 1.37
N VAL A 123 -4.38 6.15 0.35
CA VAL A 123 -4.27 6.54 -1.07
C VAL A 123 -5.19 7.70 -1.46
N LEU A 124 -6.23 7.97 -0.67
CA LEU A 124 -7.07 9.16 -0.88
C LEU A 124 -6.26 10.46 -0.75
N LEU A 125 -5.17 10.46 0.02
CA LEU A 125 -4.23 11.59 0.06
C LEU A 125 -3.54 11.78 -1.29
N TRP A 126 -3.09 10.69 -1.94
CA TRP A 126 -2.51 10.73 -3.29
C TRP A 126 -3.49 11.35 -4.29
N TYR A 127 -4.72 10.85 -4.35
CA TYR A 127 -5.72 11.33 -5.30
C TYR A 127 -6.26 12.74 -4.96
N GLY A 128 -6.30 13.11 -3.68
CA GLY A 128 -6.63 14.46 -3.24
C GLY A 128 -5.56 15.50 -3.58
N LEU A 129 -4.30 15.07 -3.63
CA LEU A 129 -3.16 15.89 -4.07
C LEU A 129 -2.95 15.87 -5.58
N HIS A 130 -3.52 14.89 -6.31
CA HIS A 130 -3.41 14.74 -7.77
C HIS A 130 -3.62 16.02 -8.58
N PRO A 131 -4.58 16.93 -8.27
CA PRO A 131 -4.72 18.19 -9.00
C PRO A 131 -3.51 19.14 -8.92
N ARG A 132 -2.55 18.86 -8.02
CA ARG A 132 -1.29 19.59 -7.86
C ARG A 132 -0.13 18.87 -8.55
N PHE A 133 -0.33 17.69 -9.11
CA PHE A 133 0.71 16.93 -9.77
C PHE A 133 0.65 17.16 -11.28
N GLN A 134 1.81 17.36 -11.88
CA GLN A 134 1.98 17.33 -13.33
C GLN A 134 2.76 16.06 -13.66
N VAL A 135 2.03 14.98 -13.95
CA VAL A 135 2.64 13.70 -14.33
C VAL A 135 3.18 13.83 -15.75
N GLN A 136 4.49 13.64 -15.91
CA GLN A 136 5.20 13.71 -17.17
C GLN A 136 5.90 12.38 -17.43
N SER A 137 6.13 12.01 -18.69
CA SER A 137 6.96 10.83 -18.96
C SER A 137 8.37 11.01 -18.39
N TYR A 138 9.06 9.92 -18.09
CA TYR A 138 10.44 9.98 -17.58
C TYR A 138 11.38 10.73 -18.53
N ASP A 139 11.20 10.55 -19.85
CA ASP A 139 12.02 11.20 -20.87
C ASP A 139 11.80 12.73 -20.86
N GLU A 140 10.54 13.18 -20.84
CA GLU A 140 10.18 14.61 -20.73
C GLU A 140 10.64 15.27 -19.42
N PHE A 141 10.86 14.50 -18.35
CA PHE A 141 11.27 15.03 -17.05
C PHE A 141 12.78 15.27 -16.96
N ILE A 142 13.59 14.57 -17.78
CA ILE A 142 15.05 14.67 -17.77
C ILE A 142 15.58 15.66 -18.82
N GLU A 143 14.79 15.93 -19.86
CA GLU A 143 15.05 17.00 -20.85
C GLU A 143 14.86 18.41 -20.28
#